data_AF-A0A9Q4F297-F1
#
_entry.id   AF-A0A9Q4F297-F1
#
_cell.length_a   1.000
_cell.length_b   1.000
_cell.length_c   1.000
_cell.angle_alpha   90.00
_cell.angle_beta   90.00
_cell.angle_gamma   90.00
#
_symmetry.space_group_name_H-M   'P 1'
#
loop_
_entity.id
_entity.type
_entity.pdbx_description
1 polymer ?
#
loop_
_entity_poly.entity_id
_entity_poly.type
_entity_poly.pdbx_seq_one_letter_code
_entity_poly.pdbx_strand_id
1 'polypeptide(L)'
;MMWTLFVLDFDGTYNNEYKEDCGARPEVYQIPLDRQREVESLAGEATRKFNSCTDVCEPIGDIFKGLLEENGIKFHYVGYLKIRFKERQEDYLADYIPREIV
;
A
#
# COMPACT_ATOMS: atom_id res chain seq x y z
N MET A 1 10.94 19.74 -6.18
CA MET A 1 10.45 18.57 -5.43
C MET A 1 10.29 17.45 -6.43
N MET A 2 10.95 16.32 -6.20
CA MET A 2 10.91 15.16 -7.09
C MET A 2 9.95 14.12 -6.51
N TRP A 3 9.12 13.54 -7.37
CA TRP A 3 8.13 12.55 -6.97
C TRP A 3 8.57 11.17 -7.44
N THR A 4 8.19 10.14 -6.70
CA THR A 4 8.29 8.75 -7.11
C THR A 4 6.95 8.06 -6.95
N LEU A 5 6.81 6.88 -7.55
CA LEU A 5 5.68 6.01 -7.28
C LEU A 5 5.95 5.17 -6.04
N PHE A 6 4.88 4.80 -5.35
CA PHE A 6 4.89 3.86 -4.24
C PHE A 6 3.67 2.94 -4.39
N VAL A 7 3.88 1.64 -4.20
CA VAL A 7 2.82 0.64 -4.27
C VAL A 7 2.51 0.12 -2.86
N LEU A 8 1.26 0.27 -2.44
CA LEU A 8 0.74 -0.38 -1.24
C LEU A 8 0.05 -1.67 -1.66
N ASP A 9 0.71 -2.80 -1.41
CA ASP A 9 0.24 -4.13 -1.78
C ASP A 9 -0.50 -4.77 -0.61
N PHE A 10 -1.75 -5.17 -0.80
CA PHE A 10 -2.58 -5.68 0.28
C PHE A 10 -2.49 -7.19 0.48
N ASP A 11 -1.62 -7.89 -0.25
CA ASP A 11 -1.48 -9.34 -0.16
C ASP A 11 -0.98 -9.83 1.21
N GLY A 12 -0.51 -8.95 2.10
CA GLY A 12 -0.21 -9.29 3.50
C GLY A 12 -1.47 -9.40 4.38
N THR A 13 -2.48 -8.58 4.07
CA THR A 13 -3.73 -8.45 4.83
C THR A 13 -4.86 -9.28 4.22
N TYR A 14 -5.02 -9.27 2.88
CA TYR A 14 -6.13 -9.89 2.16
C TYR A 14 -5.62 -11.04 1.27
N ASN A 15 -4.95 -12.03 1.87
CA ASN A 15 -4.22 -13.08 1.14
C ASN A 15 -5.05 -14.31 0.72
N ASN A 16 -6.38 -14.25 0.85
CA ASN A 16 -7.27 -15.41 0.68
C ASN A 16 -8.13 -15.32 -0.60
N GLU A 17 -7.61 -14.68 -1.64
CA GLU A 17 -8.36 -14.34 -2.84
C GLU A 17 -8.39 -15.46 -3.89
N TYR A 18 -9.40 -15.42 -4.74
CA TYR A 18 -9.47 -16.33 -5.88
C TYR A 18 -8.40 -15.96 -6.91
N LYS A 19 -7.60 -16.95 -7.33
CA LYS A 19 -6.40 -16.76 -8.17
C LYS A 19 -6.62 -15.97 -9.47
N GLU A 20 -7.79 -16.08 -10.08
CA GLU A 20 -8.12 -15.37 -11.32
C GLU A 20 -8.84 -14.02 -11.10
N ASP A 21 -9.25 -13.74 -9.86
CA ASP A 21 -9.78 -12.43 -9.48
C ASP A 21 -8.63 -11.45 -9.23
N CYS A 22 -8.93 -10.16 -9.37
CA CYS A 22 -8.04 -9.08 -8.95
C CYS A 22 -8.19 -8.78 -7.44
N GLY A 23 -9.32 -9.16 -6.82
CA GLY A 23 -9.60 -8.92 -5.40
C GLY A 23 -9.24 -7.51 -4.92
N ALA A 24 -8.61 -7.40 -3.76
CA ALA A 24 -8.02 -6.22 -3.15
C ALA A 24 -6.73 -5.86 -3.91
N ARG A 25 -6.90 -4.91 -4.83
CA ARG A 25 -5.85 -4.52 -5.77
C ARG A 25 -4.82 -3.62 -5.09
N PRO A 26 -3.51 -3.79 -5.36
CA PRO A 26 -2.50 -2.85 -4.88
C PRO A 26 -2.81 -1.42 -5.30
N GLU A 27 -2.69 -0.50 -4.35
CA GLU A 27 -2.88 0.93 -4.58
C GLU A 27 -1.56 1.61 -4.94
N VAL A 28 -1.64 2.58 -5.85
CA VAL A 28 -0.46 3.32 -6.34
C VAL A 28 -0.57 4.79 -5.94
N TYR A 29 0.51 5.29 -5.38
CA TYR A 29 0.64 6.65 -4.90
C TYR A 29 1.83 7.34 -5.54
N GLN A 30 1.71 8.64 -5.79
CA GLN A 30 2.87 9.52 -5.95
C GLN A 30 3.23 10.08 -4.58
N ILE A 31 4.49 9.92 -4.19
CA ILE A 31 5.05 10.40 -2.93
C ILE A 31 6.33 11.22 -3.18
N PRO A 32 6.74 12.11 -2.25
CA PRO A 32 8.01 12.81 -2.34
C PRO A 32 9.16 11.80 -2.23
N LEU A 33 10.08 11.81 -3.19
CA LEU A 33 11.17 10.83 -3.25
C LEU A 33 12.05 10.86 -1.98
N ASP A 34 12.27 12.04 -1.41
CA ASP A 34 13.04 12.25 -0.18
C ASP A 34 12.36 11.73 1.09
N ARG A 35 11.06 11.38 1.00
CA ARG A 35 10.25 10.85 2.11
C ARG A 35 9.93 9.36 1.95
N GLN A 36 10.48 8.68 0.95
CA GLN A 36 10.18 7.27 0.65
C GLN A 36 10.31 6.35 1.87
N ARG A 37 11.45 6.39 2.58
CA ARG A 37 11.67 5.54 3.77
C ARG A 37 10.65 5.79 4.89
N GLU A 38 10.18 7.02 5.01
CA GLU A 38 9.16 7.37 6.00
C GLU A 38 7.80 6.81 5.59
N VAL A 39 7.45 6.91 4.31
CA VAL A 39 6.25 6.29 3.75
C VAL A 39 6.24 4.77 3.95
N GLU A 40 7.35 4.09 3.68
CA GLU A 40 7.52 2.65 3.93
C GLU A 40 7.28 2.31 5.42
N SER A 41 7.88 3.10 6.33
CA SER A 41 7.68 2.92 7.78
C SER A 41 6.21 3.11 8.20
N LEU A 42 5.50 4.07 7.59
CA LEU A 42 4.09 4.34 7.88
C LEU A 42 3.17 3.26 7.31
N ALA A 43 3.50 2.66 6.16
CA ALA A 43 2.80 1.48 5.65
C ALA A 43 2.87 0.31 6.65
N GLY A 44 4.07 0.04 7.19
CA GLY A 44 4.23 -0.95 8.25
C GLY A 44 3.52 -0.57 9.57
N GLU A 45 3.36 0.72 9.87
CA GLU A 45 2.54 1.17 11.00
C GLU A 45 1.04 0.96 10.74
N ALA A 46 0.58 1.16 9.51
CA ALA A 46 -0.80 0.87 9.12
C ALA A 46 -1.15 -0.60 9.37
N THR A 47 -0.26 -1.54 9.01
CA THR A 47 -0.43 -2.98 9.33
C THR A 47 -0.54 -3.23 10.83
N ARG A 48 0.28 -2.57 11.66
CA ARG A 48 0.20 -2.71 13.11
C ARG A 48 -1.12 -2.17 13.67
N LYS A 49 -1.53 -0.98 13.23
CA LYS A 49 -2.81 -0.36 13.63
C LYS A 49 -3.99 -1.24 13.21
N PHE A 50 -4.02 -1.69 11.95
CA PHE A 50 -5.06 -2.56 11.39
C PHE A 50 -5.23 -3.84 12.22
N ASN A 51 -4.14 -4.53 12.56
CA ASN A 51 -4.18 -5.77 13.34
C ASN A 51 -4.50 -5.57 14.83
N SER A 52 -4.33 -4.35 15.36
CA SER A 52 -4.59 -4.03 16.77
C SER A 52 -6.02 -3.57 17.06
N CYS A 53 -6.79 -3.22 16.02
CA CYS A 53 -8.14 -2.69 16.19
C CYS A 53 -9.17 -3.81 16.36
N THR A 54 -9.96 -3.76 17.42
CA THR A 54 -10.98 -4.79 17.76
C THR A 54 -12.40 -4.42 17.33
N ASP A 55 -12.65 -3.17 16.94
CA ASP A 55 -13.96 -2.65 16.52
C ASP A 55 -13.88 -2.08 15.10
N VAL A 56 -15.02 -2.16 14.38
CA VAL A 56 -15.25 -1.74 12.97
C VAL A 56 -13.98 -1.24 12.26
N CYS A 57 -13.21 -2.19 11.71
CA CYS A 57 -11.91 -1.91 11.13
C CYS A 57 -12.04 -1.01 9.90
N GLU A 58 -11.48 0.18 10.01
CA GLU A 58 -11.09 1.01 8.88
C GLU A 58 -10.21 0.19 7.91
N PRO A 59 -10.42 0.27 6.58
CA PRO A 59 -9.56 -0.39 5.62
C PRO A 59 -8.10 0.04 5.80
N ILE A 60 -7.14 -0.90 5.68
CA ILE A 60 -5.72 -0.60 5.90
C ILE A 60 -5.19 0.53 4.98
N GLY A 61 -5.73 0.64 3.76
CA GLY A 61 -5.41 1.74 2.84
C GLY A 61 -5.85 3.11 3.35
N ASP A 62 -6.96 3.20 4.10
CA ASP A 62 -7.43 4.45 4.69
C ASP A 62 -6.64 4.80 5.96
N ILE A 63 -6.28 3.81 6.77
CA ILE A 63 -5.34 3.97 7.89
C ILE A 63 -4.00 4.54 7.39
N PHE A 64 -3.48 3.99 6.29
CA PHE A 64 -2.24 4.46 5.67
C PHE A 64 -2.35 5.91 5.19
N LYS A 65 -3.43 6.29 4.49
CA LYS A 65 -3.65 7.68 4.08
C LYS A 65 -3.71 8.63 5.28
N GLY A 66 -4.44 8.25 6.33
CA GLY A 66 -4.50 9.03 7.58
C GLY A 66 -3.13 9.24 8.20
N LEU A 67 -2.29 8.19 8.25
CA LEU A 67 -0.90 8.30 8.71
C LEU A 67 -0.05 9.26 7.86
N LEU A 68 -0.20 9.26 6.54
CA LEU A 68 0.49 10.21 5.67
C LEU A 68 0.07 11.65 5.97
N GLU A 69 -1.23 11.89 6.15
CA GLU A 69 -1.78 13.21 6.49
C GLU A 69 -1.32 13.70 7.87
N GLU A 70 -1.38 12.84 8.89
CA GLU A 70 -0.92 13.12 10.25
C GLU A 70 0.56 13.52 10.30
N ASN A 71 1.40 12.93 9.43
CA ASN A 71 2.83 13.22 9.35
C ASN A 71 3.18 14.33 8.35
N GLY A 72 2.18 14.99 7.75
CA GLY A 72 2.36 16.08 6.80
C GLY A 72 3.01 15.66 5.47
N ILE A 73 2.89 14.38 5.10
CA ILE A 73 3.40 13.85 3.84
C ILE A 73 2.37 14.12 2.76
N LYS A 74 2.76 14.94 1.78
CA LYS A 74 1.93 15.15 0.57
C LYS A 74 1.93 13.88 -0.26
N PHE A 75 0.77 13.44 -0.72
CA PHE A 75 0.66 12.32 -1.65
C PHE A 75 -0.41 12.59 -2.70
N HIS A 76 -0.34 11.88 -3.81
CA HIS A 76 -1.40 11.83 -4.80
C HIS A 76 -1.77 10.37 -5.07
N TYR A 77 -3.05 10.05 -4.89
CA TYR A 77 -3.56 8.75 -5.30
C TYR A 77 -3.58 8.67 -6.83
N VAL A 78 -2.88 7.69 -7.40
CA VAL A 78 -2.78 7.47 -8.84
C VAL A 78 -3.84 6.50 -9.33
N GLY A 79 -4.13 5.47 -8.52
CA GLY A 79 -5.09 4.44 -8.86
C GLY A 79 -4.74 3.08 -8.25
N TYR A 80 -5.19 2.02 -8.90
CA TYR A 80 -4.92 0.64 -8.52
C TYR A 80 -4.32 -0.14 -9.68
N LEU A 81 -3.49 -1.14 -9.37
CA LEU A 81 -2.96 -2.05 -10.36
C LEU A 81 -3.99 -3.15 -10.66
N LYS A 82 -4.44 -3.26 -11.91
CA LYS A 82 -5.37 -4.31 -12.34
C LYS A 82 -4.62 -5.59 -12.70
N ILE A 83 -4.16 -6.30 -11.68
CA ILE A 83 -3.37 -7.54 -11.78
C ILE A 83 -4.09 -8.63 -10.99
N ARG A 84 -4.09 -9.86 -11.51
CA ARG A 84 -4.76 -10.99 -10.84
C ARG A 84 -3.96 -11.43 -9.63
N PHE A 85 -4.64 -12.00 -8.63
CA PHE A 85 -3.99 -12.45 -7.40
C PHE A 85 -2.82 -13.41 -7.67
N LYS A 86 -2.98 -14.36 -8.60
CA LYS A 86 -1.90 -15.29 -8.98
C LYS A 86 -0.65 -14.61 -9.55
N GLU A 87 -0.81 -13.49 -10.25
CA GLU A 87 0.29 -12.75 -10.87
C GLU A 87 1.03 -11.92 -9.82
N ARG A 88 0.34 -11.50 -8.75
CA ARG A 88 0.95 -10.79 -7.61
C ARG A 88 1.84 -11.66 -6.74
N GLN A 89 1.64 -12.98 -6.79
CA GLN A 89 2.48 -13.96 -6.08
C GLN A 89 3.85 -14.14 -6.74
N GLU A 90 4.04 -13.62 -7.95
CA GLU A 90 5.31 -13.56 -8.66
C GLU A 90 5.93 -12.16 -8.51
N ASP A 91 7.15 -11.98 -9.02
CA ASP A 91 7.79 -10.67 -9.06
C ASP A 91 7.21 -9.80 -10.19
N TYR A 92 6.08 -9.14 -9.90
CA TYR A 92 5.31 -8.35 -10.88
C TYR A 92 5.75 -6.88 -10.99
N LEU A 93 6.67 -6.43 -10.13
CA LEU A 93 7.05 -5.03 -10.02
C LEU A 93 8.58 -4.91 -10.00
N ALA A 94 9.15 -4.02 -10.83
CA ALA A 94 10.59 -3.86 -10.88
C ALA A 94 11.17 -3.34 -9.55
N ASP A 95 12.33 -3.87 -9.14
CA ASP A 95 13.02 -3.57 -7.87
C ASP A 95 13.19 -2.08 -7.52
N TYR A 96 13.26 -1.22 -8.54
CA TYR A 96 13.43 0.22 -8.35
C TYR A 96 12.12 0.94 -7.98
N ILE A 97 10.97 0.27 -8.04
CA ILE A 97 9.67 0.81 -7.65
C ILE A 97 9.41 0.40 -6.20
N PRO A 98 9.36 1.37 -5.26
CA PRO A 98 9.06 1.10 -3.86
C PRO A 98 7.70 0.40 -3.69
N ARG A 99 7.68 -0.68 -2.92
CA ARG A 99 6.48 -1.44 -2.58
C ARG A 99 6.56 -1.92 -1.14
N GLU A 100 5.46 -1.79 -0.41
CA GLU A 100 5.27 -2.46 0.87
C GLU A 100 4.07 -3.42 0.78
N ILE A 101 4.26 -4.64 1.30
CA ILE A 101 3.22 -5.65 1.41
C ILE A 101 2.65 -5.55 2.81
N VAL A 102 1.40 -5.10 2.93
CA VAL A 102 0.77 -4.71 4.19
C VAL A 102 -0.30 -5.66 4.66
#